data_AF-A0A955F9U4-F1
#
_entry.id   AF-A0A955F9U4-F1
#
_cell.length_a   1.000
_cell.length_b   1.000
_cell.length_c   1.000
_cell.angle_alpha   90.00
_cell.angle_beta   90.00
_cell.angle_gamma   90.00
#
_symmetry.space_group_name_H-M   'P 1'
#
loop_
_entity.id
_entity.type
_entity.pdbx_description
1 polymer ?
#
loop_
_entity_poly.entity_id
_entity_poly.type
_entity_poly.pdbx_seq_one_letter_code
_entity_poly.pdbx_strand_id
1 'polypeptide(L)'
;MLVLRLELHSAITGKITEIGTTIIANDGTGTDNLGNYTVRVGNKNDAGNIRKIYDKPQRMGSVKDYPRLSYNVWRLIVRALLAAFPEERK
;
A
#
# COMPACT_ATOMS: atom_id res chain seq x y z
N MET A 1 -10.11 -0.71 3.75
CA MET A 1 -8.94 -1.13 2.93
C MET A 1 -8.60 0.00 1.99
N LEU A 2 -7.32 0.32 1.81
CA LEU A 2 -6.83 1.28 0.83
C LEU A 2 -6.16 0.51 -0.31
N VAL A 3 -6.33 1.00 -1.53
CA VAL A 3 -5.64 0.50 -2.72
C VAL A 3 -4.88 1.67 -3.33
N LEU A 4 -3.56 1.60 -3.28
CA LEU A 4 -2.67 2.55 -3.91
C LEU A 4 -2.38 2.07 -5.33
N ARG A 5 -2.71 2.88 -6.33
CA ARG A 5 -2.43 2.61 -7.75
C ARG A 5 -1.42 3.64 -8.23
N LEU A 6 -0.31 3.16 -8.80
CA LEU A 6 0.70 4.00 -9.43
C LEU A 6 0.49 3.93 -10.94
N GLU A 7 0.15 5.07 -11.54
CA GLU A 7 -0.10 5.18 -12.97
C GLU A 7 0.99 6.00 -13.64
N LEU A 8 1.51 5.50 -14.76
CA LEU A 8 2.34 6.24 -15.67
C LEU A 8 1.45 6.87 -16.75
N HIS A 9 1.45 8.20 -16.78
CA HIS A 9 0.75 8.99 -17.78
C HIS A 9 1.76 9.50 -18.82
N SER A 10 1.67 8.99 -20.04
CA SER A 10 2.52 9.43 -21.15
C SER A 10 2.03 10.79 -21.67
N ALA A 11 2.86 11.83 -21.51
CA ALA A 11 2.56 13.16 -22.06
C ALA A 11 2.63 13.23 -23.60
N ILE A 12 3.30 12.26 -24.24
CA ILE A 12 3.49 12.23 -25.70
C ILE A 12 2.32 11.49 -26.38
N THR A 13 1.96 10.33 -25.85
CA THR A 13 0.96 9.45 -26.48
C THR A 13 -0.40 9.47 -25.80
N GLY A 14 -0.52 10.13 -24.64
CA GLY A 14 -1.73 10.11 -23.80
C GLY A 14 -2.00 8.74 -23.14
N LYS A 15 -1.15 7.73 -23.36
CA LYS A 15 -1.34 6.40 -22.79
C LYS A 15 -1.18 6.44 -21.28
N ILE A 16 -2.18 5.92 -20.57
CA ILE A 16 -2.14 5.70 -19.12
C ILE A 16 -1.90 4.21 -18.90
N THR A 17 -0.93 3.87 -18.06
CA THR A 17 -0.63 2.48 -17.69
C THR A 17 -0.43 2.38 -16.20
N GLU A 18 -1.14 1.47 -15.53
CA GLU A 18 -0.85 1.15 -14.14
C GLU A 18 0.43 0.32 -14.07
N ILE A 19 1.40 0.79 -13.28
CA ILE A 19 2.74 0.19 -13.18
C ILE A 19 3.02 -0.40 -11.80
N GLY A 20 2.13 -0.19 -10.84
CA GLY A 20 2.25 -0.76 -9.50
C GLY A 20 0.98 -0.60 -8.69
N THR A 21 0.76 -1.55 -7.78
CA THR A 21 -0.41 -1.55 -6.90
C THR A 21 0.00 -2.01 -5.50
N THR A 22 -0.50 -1.35 -4.47
CA THR A 22 -0.29 -1.73 -3.07
C THR A 22 -1.62 -1.75 -2.32
N ILE A 23 -1.85 -2.78 -1.53
CA ILE A 23 -3.03 -2.92 -0.68
C ILE A 23 -2.62 -2.64 0.76
N ILE A 24 -3.34 -1.75 1.43
CA ILE A 24 -3.19 -1.50 2.87
C ILE A 24 -4.54 -1.81 3.53
N ALA A 25 -4.61 -2.90 4.29
CA ALA A 25 -5.86 -3.38 4.88
C ALA A 25 -5.76 -3.33 6.41
N ASN A 26 -6.78 -2.81 7.08
CA ASN A 26 -6.90 -2.95 8.54
C ASN A 26 -7.04 -4.45 8.86
N ASP A 27 -6.30 -4.94 9.83
CA ASP A 27 -6.29 -6.36 10.21
C ASP A 27 -7.35 -6.75 11.25
N GLY A 28 -8.16 -5.78 11.70
CA GLY A 28 -9.25 -5.96 12.66
C GLY A 28 -8.81 -5.94 14.13
N THR A 29 -7.50 -5.85 14.41
CA THR A 29 -6.97 -5.96 15.79
C THR A 29 -6.72 -4.61 16.47
N GLY A 30 -7.03 -3.50 15.81
CA GLY A 30 -6.90 -2.16 16.36
C GLY A 30 -8.10 -1.70 17.20
N THR A 31 -8.03 -0.48 17.71
CA THR A 31 -9.11 0.23 18.41
C THR A 31 -9.73 1.31 17.52
N ASP A 32 -10.65 2.11 18.09
CA ASP A 32 -11.27 3.22 17.37
C ASP A 32 -10.28 4.32 16.98
N ASN A 33 -9.25 4.53 17.79
CA ASN A 33 -8.24 5.57 17.59
C ASN A 33 -6.94 5.02 17.01
N LEU A 34 -6.62 3.74 17.24
CA LEU A 34 -5.39 3.08 16.79
C LEU A 34 -5.71 1.98 15.78
N GLY A 35 -5.18 2.07 14.57
CA GLY A 35 -5.34 1.05 13.54
C GLY A 35 -4.10 0.18 13.38
N ASN A 36 -4.32 -1.12 13.23
CA ASN A 36 -3.31 -2.08 12.80
C ASN A 36 -3.57 -2.43 11.33
N TYR A 37 -2.53 -2.38 10.51
CA TYR A 37 -2.63 -2.52 9.07
C TYR A 37 -1.64 -3.54 8.52
N THR A 38 -2.12 -4.37 7.59
CA THR A 38 -1.30 -5.21 6.73
C THR A 38 -1.05 -4.51 5.40
N VAL A 39 0.17 -4.63 4.90
CA VAL A 39 0.61 -4.03 3.64
C VAL A 39 1.00 -5.15 2.71
N ARG A 40 0.48 -5.11 1.48
CA ARG A 40 0.74 -6.10 0.42
C ARG A 40 1.08 -5.35 -0.85
N VAL A 41 2.32 -5.46 -1.30
CA VAL A 41 2.82 -4.82 -2.52
C VAL A 41 2.77 -5.83 -3.65
N GLY A 42 2.10 -5.47 -4.74
CA GLY A 42 1.98 -6.29 -5.93
C GLY A 42 3.25 -6.32 -6.77
N ASN A 43 3.40 -7.38 -7.56
CA ASN A 43 4.38 -7.36 -8.65
C ASN A 43 3.92 -6.40 -9.76
N LYS A 44 4.86 -5.77 -10.46
CA LYS A 44 4.55 -4.88 -11.59
C LYS A 44 3.69 -5.56 -12.68
N ASN A 45 3.88 -6.87 -12.88
CA ASN A 45 3.14 -7.65 -13.87
C ASN A 45 1.70 -7.97 -13.40
N ASP A 46 1.43 -7.76 -12.11
CA ASP A 46 0.12 -7.98 -11.48
C ASP A 46 -0.58 -6.67 -11.14
N ALA A 47 -0.07 -5.53 -11.64
CA ALA A 47 -0.67 -4.23 -11.43
C ALA A 47 -2.15 -4.22 -11.87
N GLY A 48 -3.01 -3.65 -11.03
CA GLY A 48 -4.47 -3.66 -11.19
C GLY A 48 -5.16 -4.97 -10.76
N ASN A 49 -4.43 -6.09 -10.60
CA ASN A 49 -5.01 -7.36 -10.16
C ASN A 49 -4.99 -7.49 -8.63
N ILE A 50 -5.93 -6.79 -7.98
CA ILE A 50 -6.05 -6.71 -6.51
C ILE A 50 -6.11 -8.11 -5.87
N ARG A 51 -6.87 -9.04 -6.44
CA ARG A 51 -7.02 -10.39 -5.87
C ARG A 51 -5.68 -11.15 -5.87
N LYS A 52 -4.98 -11.15 -7.00
CA LYS A 52 -3.68 -11.82 -7.10
C LYS A 52 -2.65 -11.21 -6.14
N ILE A 53 -2.65 -9.89 -5.99
CA ILE A 53 -1.76 -9.19 -5.05
C ILE A 53 -2.11 -9.53 -3.59
N TYR A 54 -3.40 -9.66 -3.29
CA TYR A 54 -3.83 -10.04 -1.96
C TYR A 54 -3.38 -11.46 -1.58
N ASP A 55 -3.52 -12.40 -2.51
CA ASP A 55 -3.20 -13.82 -2.32
C ASP A 55 -1.70 -14.10 -2.41
N LYS A 56 -1.00 -13.44 -3.34
CA LYS A 56 0.43 -13.64 -3.61
C LYS A 56 1.16 -12.30 -3.78
N PRO A 57 1.32 -11.52 -2.70
CA PRO A 57 2.07 -10.27 -2.74
C PRO A 57 3.55 -10.53 -3.02
N GLN A 58 4.22 -9.60 -3.71
CA GLN A 58 5.67 -9.64 -3.88
C GLN A 58 6.40 -9.26 -2.58
N ARG A 59 5.85 -8.28 -1.85
CA ARG A 59 6.36 -7.85 -0.54
C ARG A 59 5.23 -7.63 0.43
N MET A 60 5.53 -7.81 1.70
CA MET A 60 4.59 -7.62 2.80
C MET A 60 5.20 -6.75 3.88
N GLY A 61 4.33 -6.05 4.59
CA GLY A 61 4.69 -5.27 5.76
C GLY A 61 3.51 -5.16 6.72
N SER A 62 3.76 -4.63 7.91
CA SER A 62 2.70 -4.27 8.84
C SER A 62 2.99 -2.95 9.53
N VAL A 63 1.92 -2.21 9.81
CA VAL A 63 1.95 -0.99 10.62
C VAL A 63 1.07 -1.25 11.83
N LYS A 64 1.64 -1.11 13.04
CA LYS A 64 0.93 -1.31 14.29
C LYS A 64 0.70 0.02 15.01
N ASP A 65 -0.38 0.08 15.77
CA ASP A 65 -0.78 1.20 16.63
C ASP A 65 -0.78 2.56 15.91
N TYR A 66 -1.24 2.60 14.66
CA TYR A 66 -1.28 3.84 13.89
C TYR A 66 -2.43 4.73 14.36
N PRO A 67 -2.19 5.96 14.83
CA PRO A 67 -3.26 6.85 15.30
C PRO A 67 -4.06 7.40 14.10
N ARG A 68 -5.09 6.64 13.72
CA ARG A 68 -5.77 6.73 12.42
C ARG A 68 -6.65 7.95 12.23
N LEU A 69 -7.05 8.60 13.33
CA LEU A 69 -7.85 9.83 13.32
C LEU A 69 -6.99 11.10 13.51
N SER A 70 -5.73 10.94 13.91
CA SER A 70 -4.86 12.08 14.26
C SER A 70 -3.99 12.56 13.10
N TYR A 71 -3.76 11.71 12.09
CA TYR A 71 -2.84 12.02 11.00
C TYR A 71 -3.47 11.83 9.63
N ASN A 72 -2.98 12.63 8.69
CA ASN A 72 -3.29 12.45 7.28
C ASN A 72 -2.88 11.04 6.80
N VAL A 73 -3.72 10.44 5.94
CA VAL A 73 -3.52 9.11 5.32
C VAL A 73 -2.14 8.94 4.67
N TRP A 74 -1.52 10.01 4.15
CA TRP A 74 -0.18 9.94 3.57
C TRP A 74 0.89 9.51 4.57
N ARG A 75 0.77 9.84 5.87
CA ARG A 75 1.68 9.29 6.90
C ARG A 75 1.54 7.79 7.05
N LEU A 76 0.32 7.25 6.94
CA LEU A 76 0.09 5.80 6.94
C LEU A 76 0.76 5.18 5.71
N ILE A 77 0.58 5.76 4.53
CA ILE A 77 1.17 5.26 3.28
C ILE A 77 2.70 5.20 3.38
N VAL A 78 3.34 6.27 3.86
CA VAL A 78 4.80 6.28 4.04
C VAL A 78 5.26 5.18 4.99
N ARG A 79 4.61 5.04 6.16
CA ARG A 79 4.94 3.97 7.13
C ARG A 79 4.69 2.59 6.56
N ALA A 80 3.63 2.42 5.78
CA ALA A 80 3.29 1.16 5.13
C ALA A 80 4.35 0.75 4.10
N LEU A 81 4.80 1.69 3.25
CA LEU A 81 5.86 1.42 2.29
C LEU A 81 7.19 1.14 2.98
N LEU A 82 7.58 1.93 3.99
CA LEU A 82 8.79 1.64 4.78
C LEU A 82 8.72 0.32 5.57
N ALA A 83 7.53 -0.20 5.85
CA ALA A 83 7.36 -1.52 6.45
C ALA A 83 7.52 -2.65 5.42
N ALA A 84 7.13 -2.44 4.16
CA ALA A 84 7.31 -3.41 3.08
C ALA A 84 8.71 -3.37 2.43
N PHE A 85 9.44 -2.27 2.60
CA PHE A 85 10.79 -2.03 2.10
C PHE A 85 11.72 -1.60 3.25
N PRO A 86 12.06 -2.50 4.18
CA PRO A 86 12.91 -2.18 5.32
C PRO A 86 14.30 -1.66 4.92
N GLU A 87 14.81 -2.04 3.76
CA GLU A 87 16.08 -1.56 3.20
C GLU A 87 16.08 -0.05 2.89
N GLU A 88 14.92 0.58 2.78
CA GLU A 88 14.77 2.02 2.53
C GLU A 88 14.70 2.85 3.83
N ARG A 89 14.74 2.20 5.00
CA ARG A 89 14.82 2.88 6.29
C ARG A 89 16.24 3.41 6.47
N LYS A 90 16.39 4.73 6.34
CA LYS A 90 17.61 5.45 6.72
C LYS A 90 17.70 5.61 8.24
#